data_AF-A0A357CTZ2-F1
#
_entry.id   AF-A0A357CTZ2-F1
#
_cell.length_a   1.000
_cell.length_b   1.000
_cell.length_c   1.000
_cell.angle_alpha   90.00
_cell.angle_beta   90.00
_cell.angle_gamma   90.00
#
_symmetry.space_group_name_H-M   'P 1'
#
loop_
_entity.id
_entity.type
_entity.pdbx_description
1 polymer ?
#
loop_
_entity_poly.entity_id
_entity_poly.type
_entity_poly.pdbx_seq_one_letter_code
_entity_poly.pdbx_strand_id
1 'polypeptide(L)' 'ENAVSAICKAVRRTRAGLRDTNRPSGSFLFLGPSGVGKTESAKVLSRLIYAREDALIKLDMSEYME' A
#
# COMPACT_ATOMS: atom_id res chain seq x y z
N GLU A 1 -9.78 -11.97 6.51
CA GLU A 1 -8.36 -12.37 6.33
C GLU A 1 -7.77 -12.08 4.94
N ASN A 2 -8.57 -11.83 3.90
CA ASN A 2 -8.06 -11.75 2.51
C ASN A 2 -7.16 -10.54 2.18
N ALA A 3 -7.41 -9.35 2.72
CA ALA A 3 -6.68 -8.13 2.33
C ALA A 3 -5.19 -8.17 2.68
N VAL A 4 -4.85 -8.58 3.91
CA VAL A 4 -3.46 -8.68 4.37
C VAL A 4 -2.71 -9.75 3.57
N SER A 5 -3.33 -10.90 3.32
CA SER A 5 -2.74 -11.96 2.50
C SER A 5 -2.43 -11.49 1.08
N ALA A 6 -3.33 -10.73 0.45
CA ALA A 6 -3.12 -10.15 -0.88
C ALA A 6 -1.93 -9.18 -0.92
N ILE A 7 -1.80 -8.33 0.10
CA ILE A 7 -0.65 -7.42 0.26
C ILE A 7 0.65 -8.21 0.43
N CYS A 8 0.67 -9.16 1.36
CA CYS A 8 1.84 -10.01 1.61
C CYS A 8 2.31 -10.73 0.34
N LYS A 9 1.39 -11.26 -0.47
CA LYS A 9 1.73 -11.93 -1.74
C LYS A 9 2.39 -10.98 -2.74
N ALA A 10 1.90 -9.75 -2.87
CA ALA A 10 2.48 -8.74 -3.76
C ALA A 10 3.88 -8.29 -3.28
N VAL A 11 4.05 -8.06 -1.98
CA VAL A 11 5.35 -7.68 -1.38
C VAL A 11 6.39 -8.78 -1.58
N ARG A 12 6.03 -10.05 -1.34
CA ARG A 12 6.93 -11.20 -1.52
C ARG A 12 7.40 -11.33 -2.97
N ARG A 13 6.50 -11.17 -3.95
CA ARG A 13 6.86 -11.21 -5.38
C ARG A 13 7.87 -10.11 -5.75
N THR A 14 7.65 -8.90 -5.25
CA THR A 14 8.58 -7.77 -5.47
C THR A 14 9.95 -8.07 -4.88
N ARG A 15 10.02 -8.54 -3.62
CA ARG A 15 11.29 -8.86 -2.96
C ARG A 15 12.04 -10.03 -3.62
N ALA A 16 11.32 -10.97 -4.23
CA ALA A 16 11.90 -12.07 -4.99
C ALA A 16 12.38 -11.68 -6.41
N GLY A 17 12.23 -10.41 -6.81
CA GLY A 17 12.57 -9.96 -8.17
C GLY A 17 11.62 -10.46 -9.26
N LEU A 18 10.47 -11.05 -8.89
CA LEU A 18 9.48 -11.62 -9.81
C LEU A 18 8.47 -10.58 -10.32
N ARG A 19 8.90 -9.32 -10.42
CA ARG A 19 8.08 -8.16 -10.78
C ARG A 19 8.53 -7.65 -12.15
N ASP A 20 7.56 -7.28 -12.98
CA ASP A 20 7.79 -6.45 -14.18
C ASP A 20 8.37 -5.09 -13.76
N THR A 21 9.55 -4.73 -14.27
CA THR A 21 10.25 -3.48 -13.95
C THR A 21 9.46 -2.23 -14.36
N ASN A 22 8.55 -2.36 -15.33
CA ASN A 22 7.68 -1.27 -15.79
C ASN A 22 6.42 -1.08 -14.93
N ARG A 23 6.24 -1.87 -13.87
CA ARG A 23 5.05 -1.81 -13.00
C ARG A 23 5.41 -1.49 -11.55
N PRO A 24 4.49 -0.84 -10.80
CA PRO A 24 4.68 -0.65 -9.37
C PRO A 24 4.73 -1.99 -8.61
N SER A 25 5.39 -1.98 -7.44
CA SER A 25 5.61 -3.18 -6.59
C SER A 25 4.31 -3.80 -6.07
N GLY A 26 3.27 -2.99 -6.00
CA GLY A 26 1.91 -3.40 -5.70
C GLY A 26 0.99 -2.23 -5.96
N SER A 27 -0.19 -2.52 -6.50
CA SER A 27 -1.30 -1.57 -6.60
C SER A 27 -2.46 -2.15 -5.82
N PHE A 28 -2.99 -1.38 -4.87
CA PHE A 28 -4.02 -1.84 -3.94
C PHE A 28 -5.14 -0.80 -3.87
N LEU A 29 -6.38 -1.29 -3.87
CA LEU A 29 -7.56 -0.50 -3.59
C LEU A 29 -8.19 -1.03 -2.30
N PHE A 30 -8.16 -0.21 -1.25
CA PHE A 30 -8.80 -0.55 0.03
C PHE A 30 -10.25 -0.08 -0.01
N LEU A 31 -11.20 -1.02 0.03
CA LEU A 31 -12.63 -0.74 0.07
C LEU A 31 -13.23 -1.16 1.42
N GLY A 32 -14.13 -0.34 1.95
CA GLY A 32 -14.82 -0.59 3.21
C GLY A 32 -15.32 0.70 3.87
N PRO A 33 -16.09 0.61 4.97
CA PRO A 33 -16.61 1.78 5.67
C PRO A 33 -15.51 2.61 6.33
N SER A 34 -15.81 3.86 6.70
CA SER A 34 -14.87 4.73 7.42
C SER A 34 -14.48 4.14 8.78
N GLY A 35 -13.27 4.45 9.25
CA GLY A 35 -12.77 3.98 10.55
C GLY A 35 -12.16 2.57 10.59
N VAL A 36 -12.32 1.74 9.54
CA VAL A 36 -11.79 0.35 9.52
C VAL A 36 -10.26 0.22 9.32
N GLY A 37 -9.52 1.32 9.35
CA GLY A 37 -8.05 1.29 9.27
C GLY A 37 -7.43 1.22 7.87
N LYS A 38 -8.15 1.62 6.80
CA LYS A 38 -7.63 1.67 5.42
C LYS A 38 -6.35 2.52 5.31
N THR A 39 -6.40 3.74 5.84
CA THR A 39 -5.27 4.69 5.83
C THR A 39 -4.13 4.23 6.73
N GLU A 40 -4.45 3.67 7.91
CA GLU A 40 -3.43 3.13 8.82
C GLU A 40 -2.69 1.94 8.23
N SER A 41 -3.38 1.08 7.47
CA SER A 41 -2.76 -0.02 6.75
C SER A 41 -1.70 0.47 5.77
N ALA A 42 -1.96 1.55 5.03
CA ALA A 42 -0.99 2.15 4.11
C ALA A 42 0.23 2.74 4.85
N LYS A 43 0.01 3.45 5.97
CA LYS A 43 1.09 3.97 6.83
C LYS A 43 1.99 2.86 7.36
N VAL A 44 1.41 1.83 7.97
CA VAL A 44 2.18 0.69 8.52
C VAL A 44 2.91 -0.05 7.41
N LEU A 45 2.26 -0.29 6.26
CA LEU A 45 2.87 -0.97 5.13
C LEU A 45 4.09 -0.21 4.59
N SER A 46 4.01 1.11 4.46
CA SER A 46 5.14 1.94 3.99
C SER A 46 6.36 1.80 4.92
N ARG A 47 6.16 1.87 6.24
CA ARG A 47 7.22 1.68 7.24
C ARG A 47 7.84 0.29 7.17
N LEU A 48 7.02 -0.75 7.00
CA LEU A 48 7.51 -2.13 6.95
C LEU A 48 8.30 -2.45 5.67
N ILE A 49 7.93 -1.84 4.54
CA ILE A 49 8.60 -2.10 3.27
C ILE A 49 9.91 -1.30 3.18
N TYR A 50 9.90 -0.04 3.59
CA TYR A 50 11.00 0.90 3.36
C TYR A 50 11.83 1.22 4.61
N ALA A 51 11.46 0.69 5.79
CA ALA A 51 12.15 0.89 7.06
C ALA A 51 12.35 2.37 7.43
N ARG A 52 11.39 3.22 7.07
CA ARG A 52 11.43 4.68 7.25
C ARG A 52 10.05 5.21 7.62
N GLU A 53 9.99 6.14 8.56
CA GLU A 53 8.72 6.75 9.01
C GLU A 53 8.13 7.73 8.00
N ASP A 54 8.98 8.35 7.19
CA ASP A 54 8.64 9.33 6.16
C ASP A 54 8.46 8.72 4.75
N ALA A 55 8.40 7.39 4.67
CA ALA A 55 8.27 6.68 3.40
C ALA A 55 6.89 6.83 2.73
N LEU A 56 5.90 7.34 3.44
CA LEU A 56 4.55 7.53 2.91
C LEU A 56 4.39 8.93 2.32
N ILE A 57 4.26 8.99 1.00
CA ILE A 57 3.69 10.16 0.32
C ILE A 57 2.17 10.07 0.44
N LYS A 58 1.56 11.04 1.14
CA LYS A 58 0.12 11.14 1.32
C LYS A 58 -0.43 12.24 0.42
N LEU A 59 -1.40 11.90 -0.41
CA LEU A 59 -2.18 12.84 -1.20
C LEU A 59 -3.61 12.88 -0.64
N ASP A 60 -4.11 14.07 -0.33
CA ASP A 60 -5.51 14.24 0.04
C ASP A 60 -6.34 14.43 -1.22
N MET A 61 -7.05 13.37 -1.64
CA MET A 61 -7.84 13.42 -2.87
C MET A 61 -9.02 14.39 -2.80
N SER A 62 -9.43 14.84 -1.60
CA SER A 62 -10.49 15.85 -1.47
C SER A 62 -10.06 17.23 -1.99
N GLU A 63 -8.76 17.51 -2.00
CA GLU A 63 -8.18 18.75 -2.52
C GLU A 63 -8.13 18.80 -4.06
N TYR A 64 -8.42 17.68 -4.75
CA TYR A 64 -8.30 17.53 -6.20
C TYR A 64 -9.65 17.30 -6.90
N MET A 65 -10.77 17.62 -6.25
CA MET A 65 -12.12 17.42 -6.81
C MET A 65 -12.69 18.64 -7.56
N GLU A 66 -11.90 19.68 -7.79
CA GLU A 66 -12.25 20.78 -8.72
C GLU A 66 -12.24 20.34 -10.18
#